data_AF-A0A5M9P2K1-F1
#
_entry.id   AF-A0A5M9P2K1-F1
#
_cell.length_a   1.000
_cell.length_b   1.000
_cell.length_c   1.000
_cell.angle_alpha   90.00
_cell.angle_beta   90.00
_cell.angle_gamma   90.00
#
_symmetry.space_group_name_H-M   'P 1'
#
loop_
_entity.id
_entity.type
_entity.pdbx_description
1 polymer ?
#
loop_
_entity_poly.entity_id
_entity_poly.type
_entity_poly.pdbx_seq_one_letter_code
_entity_poly.pdbx_strand_id
1 'polypeptide(L)'
;MSLILLSVLFLLTCVILIKCYGGRLKKDVKHFVYFGDGSYAEFQTKKLAMDKVHEVQLEVKSTKAYLRSQNMRKPGVRFAYHKADLMERTHYSNELPHDGEHSGSNDLDIW
;
A
#
# COMPACT_ATOMS: atom_id res chain seq x y z
N MET A 1 -32.25 30.10 -40.35
CA MET A 1 -31.48 30.92 -39.39
C MET A 1 -31.53 30.34 -37.97
N SER A 2 -32.69 29.92 -37.44
CA SER A 2 -32.80 29.37 -36.08
C SER A 2 -32.14 28.00 -35.84
N LEU A 3 -32.08 27.11 -36.84
CA LEU A 3 -31.50 25.77 -36.68
C LEU A 3 -29.97 25.77 -36.50
N ILE A 4 -29.28 26.72 -37.13
CA ILE A 4 -27.83 26.86 -37.05
C ILE A 4 -27.44 27.41 -35.67
N LEU A 5 -28.23 28.34 -35.13
CA LEU A 5 -28.01 28.86 -33.79
C LEU A 5 -28.20 27.77 -32.72
N LEU A 6 -29.21 26.91 -32.91
CA LEU A 6 -29.51 25.81 -32.00
C LEU A 6 -28.40 24.75 -32.00
N SER A 7 -27.85 24.41 -33.17
CA SER A 7 -26.77 23.43 -33.29
C SER A 7 -25.45 23.96 -32.70
N VAL A 8 -25.16 25.26 -32.84
CA VAL A 8 -23.99 25.90 -32.21
C VAL A 8 -24.11 25.92 -30.69
N LEU A 9 -25.30 26.25 -30.15
CA LEU A 9 -25.58 26.20 -28.72
C LEU A 9 -25.43 24.79 -28.16
N PHE A 10 -25.95 23.79 -28.87
CA PHE A 10 -25.84 22.38 -28.46
C PHE A 10 -24.37 21.94 -28.39
N LEU A 11 -23.56 22.25 -29.41
CA LEU A 11 -22.13 21.92 -29.41
C LEU A 11 -21.37 22.60 -28.25
N LEU A 12 -21.68 23.86 -27.95
CA LEU A 12 -21.09 24.57 -26.81
C LEU A 12 -21.42 23.89 -25.48
N THR A 13 -22.68 23.48 -25.28
CA THR A 13 -23.07 22.76 -24.05
C THR A 13 -22.40 21.41 -23.93
N CYS A 14 -22.24 20.66 -25.03
CA CYS A 14 -21.51 19.39 -25.04
C CYS A 14 -20.02 19.57 -24.69
N VAL A 15 -19.36 20.61 -25.22
CA VAL A 15 -17.94 20.88 -24.91
C VAL A 15 -17.77 21.25 -23.43
N ILE A 16 -18.69 22.04 -22.86
CA ILE A 16 -18.66 22.40 -21.43
C ILE A 16 -18.88 21.16 -20.57
N LEU A 17 -19.86 20.32 -20.90
CA LEU A 17 -20.13 19.09 -20.15
C LEU A 17 -18.95 18.12 -20.19
N ILE A 18 -18.28 17.96 -21.34
CA ILE A 18 -17.09 17.11 -21.46
C ILE A 18 -15.92 17.68 -20.64
N LYS A 19 -15.73 19.00 -20.59
CA LYS A 19 -14.69 19.61 -19.74
C LYS A 19 -15.02 19.54 -18.24
N CYS A 20 -16.28 19.71 -17.86
CA CYS A 20 -16.70 19.74 -16.46
C CYS A 20 -16.86 18.33 -15.87
N TYR A 21 -17.36 17.36 -16.65
CA TYR A 21 -17.69 16.02 -16.19
C TYR A 21 -16.83 14.91 -16.82
N GLY A 22 -16.05 15.20 -17.87
CA GLY A 22 -15.11 14.24 -18.47
C GLY A 22 -13.82 14.04 -17.67
N GLY A 23 -13.69 14.69 -16.52
CA GLY A 23 -12.64 14.41 -15.55
C GLY A 23 -12.82 12.99 -15.02
N ARG A 24 -12.01 12.05 -15.54
CA ARG A 24 -11.90 10.66 -15.07
C ARG A 24 -12.14 10.60 -13.56
N LEU A 25 -13.18 9.88 -13.14
CA LEU A 25 -13.29 9.29 -11.81
C LEU A 25 -11.97 8.57 -11.54
N LYS A 26 -11.03 9.23 -10.86
CA LYS A 26 -9.85 8.58 -10.33
C LYS A 26 -10.41 7.60 -9.30
N LYS A 27 -10.41 6.31 -9.63
CA LYS A 27 -10.64 5.27 -8.62
C LYS A 27 -9.68 5.59 -7.48
N ASP A 28 -10.21 5.83 -6.29
CA ASP A 28 -9.39 6.00 -5.10
C ASP A 28 -8.67 4.68 -4.85
N VAL A 29 -7.42 4.59 -5.33
CA VAL A 29 -6.56 3.44 -5.10
C VAL A 29 -6.07 3.57 -3.66
N LYS A 30 -6.57 2.69 -2.80
CA LYS A 30 -6.04 2.54 -1.43
C LYS A 30 -4.64 1.92 -1.49
N HIS A 31 -3.77 2.37 -0.60
CA HIS A 31 -2.40 1.89 -0.52
C HIS A 31 -2.17 1.22 0.82
N PHE A 32 -1.65 0.00 0.80
CA PHE A 32 -1.48 -0.80 2.01
C PHE A 32 0.00 -1.09 2.25
N VAL A 33 0.36 -1.12 3.54
CA VAL A 33 1.65 -1.61 4.02
C VAL A 33 1.36 -2.82 4.89
N TYR A 34 1.93 -3.97 4.52
CA TYR A 34 1.82 -5.21 5.25
C TYR A 34 3.09 -5.39 6.07
N PHE A 35 2.94 -5.49 7.39
CA PHE A 35 4.04 -5.72 8.31
C PHE A 35 4.31 -7.20 8.49
N GLY A 36 5.54 -7.54 8.85
CA GLY A 36 5.95 -8.95 9.01
C GLY A 36 5.27 -9.74 10.14
N ASP A 37 4.51 -9.08 11.01
CA ASP A 37 3.71 -9.68 12.07
C ASP A 37 2.27 -10.01 11.61
N GLY A 38 1.97 -9.78 10.33
CA GLY A 38 0.65 -9.99 9.74
C GLY A 38 -0.31 -8.81 9.91
N SER A 39 0.10 -7.74 10.60
CA SER A 39 -0.68 -6.50 10.64
C SER A 39 -0.55 -5.71 9.34
N TYR A 40 -1.48 -4.80 9.07
CA TYR A 40 -1.42 -3.89 7.93
C TYR A 40 -1.84 -2.47 8.30
N ALA A 41 -1.40 -1.50 7.50
CA ALA A 41 -1.81 -0.10 7.60
C ALA A 41 -2.22 0.45 6.23
N GLU A 42 -3.27 1.26 6.19
CA GLU A 42 -3.78 1.93 5.00
C GLU A 42 -3.25 3.37 4.90
N PHE A 43 -2.89 3.80 3.68
CA PHE A 43 -2.38 5.12 3.37
C PHE A 43 -3.12 5.72 2.17
N GLN A 44 -3.26 7.05 2.20
CA GLN A 44 -3.93 7.81 1.14
C GLN A 44 -3.11 7.90 -0.15
N THR A 45 -1.78 7.78 -0.07
CA THR A 45 -0.91 7.87 -1.24
C THR A 45 0.18 6.81 -1.21
N LYS A 46 0.58 6.35 -2.41
CA LYS A 46 1.71 5.42 -2.57
C LYS A 46 2.98 5.95 -1.92
N LYS A 47 3.20 7.27 -1.98
CA LYS A 47 4.38 7.91 -1.38
C LYS A 47 4.41 7.65 0.13
N LEU A 48 3.31 7.93 0.84
CA LEU A 48 3.23 7.70 2.29
C LEU A 48 3.42 6.22 2.64
N ALA A 49 2.84 5.30 1.86
CA ALA A 49 3.02 3.87 2.08
C ALA A 49 4.47 3.43 1.90
N MET A 50 5.13 3.86 0.82
CA MET A 50 6.53 3.54 0.54
C MET A 50 7.49 4.19 1.56
N ASP A 51 7.21 5.43 1.98
CA ASP A 51 7.96 6.11 3.03
C ASP A 51 7.89 5.31 4.34
N LYS A 52 6.70 4.76 4.67
CA LYS A 52 6.57 3.91 5.85
C LYS A 52 7.33 2.59 5.73
N VAL A 53 7.28 1.93 4.57
CA VAL A 53 8.09 0.71 4.32
C VAL A 53 9.58 1.01 4.52
N HIS A 54 10.05 2.14 3.99
CA HIS A 54 11.45 2.55 4.13
C HIS A 54 11.85 2.83 5.58
N GLU A 55 11.01 3.56 6.32
CA GLU A 55 11.18 3.85 7.75
C GLU A 55 11.36 2.55 8.55
N VAL A 56 10.44 1.59 8.36
CA VAL A 56 10.50 0.29 9.05
C VAL A 56 11.76 -0.47 8.69
N GLN A 57 12.15 -0.50 7.42
CA GLN A 57 13.38 -1.20 7.00
C GLN A 57 14.65 -0.59 7.62
N LEU A 58 14.70 0.73 7.80
CA LEU A 58 15.81 1.39 8.48
C LEU A 58 15.85 1.04 9.98
N GLU A 59 14.69 1.09 10.64
CA GLU A 59 14.55 0.73 12.07
C GLU A 59 14.92 -0.74 12.32
N VAL A 60 14.49 -1.63 11.43
CA VAL A 60 14.82 -3.06 11.51
C VAL A 60 16.31 -3.30 11.38
N LYS A 61 16.97 -2.64 10.42
CA LYS A 61 18.42 -2.77 10.22
C LYS A 61 19.20 -2.30 11.44
N SER A 62 18.85 -1.14 12.00
CA SER A 62 19.51 -0.61 13.19
C SER A 62 19.26 -1.51 14.41
N THR A 63 18.03 -1.98 14.59
CA THR A 63 17.65 -2.90 15.67
C THR A 63 18.39 -4.23 15.58
N LYS A 64 18.46 -4.85 14.39
CA LYS A 64 19.22 -6.10 14.17
C LYS A 64 20.70 -5.91 14.46
N ALA A 65 21.30 -4.80 14.02
CA ALA A 65 22.70 -4.49 14.31
C ALA A 65 22.96 -4.34 15.82
N TYR A 66 22.09 -3.60 16.53
CA TYR A 66 22.15 -3.47 17.98
C TYR A 66 22.04 -4.83 18.68
N LEU A 67 21.02 -5.63 18.35
CA LEU A 67 20.76 -6.92 19.00
C LEU A 67 21.87 -7.96 18.71
N ARG A 68 22.52 -7.92 17.55
CA ARG A 68 23.67 -8.78 17.24
C ARG A 68 24.87 -8.54 18.15
N SER A 69 25.04 -7.31 18.65
CA SER A 69 26.09 -6.99 19.63
C SER A 69 25.75 -7.47 21.05
N GLN A 70 24.50 -7.88 21.30
CA GLN A 70 24.05 -8.39 22.59
C GLN A 70 24.20 -9.90 22.69
N ASN A 71 24.09 -10.44 23.90
CA ASN A 71 24.18 -11.88 24.12
C ASN A 71 22.93 -12.61 23.63
N MET A 72 23.01 -13.18 22.42
CA MET A 72 21.95 -13.96 21.75
C MET A 72 21.54 -15.24 22.49
N ARG A 73 22.30 -15.70 23.51
CA ARG A 73 21.86 -16.81 24.38
C ARG A 73 20.71 -16.40 25.30
N LYS A 74 20.54 -15.11 25.56
CA LYS A 74 19.40 -14.61 26.35
C LYS A 74 18.12 -14.72 25.51
N PRO A 75 17.08 -15.40 26.00
CA PRO A 75 15.85 -15.61 25.23
C PRO A 75 15.20 -14.30 24.81
N GLY A 76 15.18 -13.27 25.67
CA GLY A 76 14.62 -11.95 25.33
C GLY A 76 15.30 -11.28 24.14
N VAL A 77 16.63 -11.36 24.03
CA VAL A 77 17.40 -10.81 22.89
C VAL A 77 17.07 -11.58 21.61
N ARG A 78 16.99 -12.92 21.71
CA ARG A 78 16.65 -13.78 20.58
C ARG A 78 15.24 -13.52 20.06
N PHE A 79 14.26 -13.36 20.95
CA PHE A 79 12.88 -13.04 20.55
C PHE A 79 12.78 -11.66 19.90
N ALA A 80 13.45 -10.65 20.46
CA ALA A 80 13.49 -9.32 19.85
C ALA A 80 14.14 -9.35 18.45
N TYR A 81 15.22 -10.12 18.29
CA TYR A 81 15.89 -10.25 17.00
C TYR A 81 14.99 -10.95 15.97
N HIS A 82 14.29 -12.01 16.39
CA HIS A 82 13.32 -12.69 15.53
C HIS A 82 12.16 -11.78 15.12
N LYS A 83 11.63 -10.96 16.05
CA LYS A 83 10.61 -9.96 15.72
C LYS A 83 11.11 -8.96 14.68
N ALA A 84 12.35 -8.47 14.83
CA ALA A 84 12.95 -7.58 13.83
C ALA A 84 13.13 -8.28 12.48
N ASP A 85 13.49 -9.57 12.47
CA ASP A 85 13.60 -10.37 11.25
C ASP A 85 12.27 -10.52 10.51
N LEU A 86 11.17 -10.70 11.24
CA LEU A 86 9.82 -10.68 10.68
C LEU A 86 9.54 -9.31 10.05
N MET A 87 9.76 -8.22 10.79
CA MET A 87 9.53 -6.84 10.32
C MET A 87 10.33 -6.48 9.06
N GLU A 88 11.44 -7.15 8.77
CA GLU A 88 12.19 -6.96 7.51
C GLU A 88 11.36 -7.30 6.26
N ARG A 89 10.36 -8.18 6.40
CA ARG A 89 9.44 -8.59 5.33
C ARG A 89 8.31 -7.58 5.07
N THR A 90 8.36 -6.41 5.71
CA THR A 90 7.38 -5.35 5.51
C THR A 90 7.40 -4.89 4.05
N HIS A 91 6.24 -4.84 3.41
CA HIS A 91 6.12 -4.49 2.00
C HIS A 91 4.85 -3.69 1.69
N TYR A 92 4.86 -3.04 0.54
CA TYR A 92 3.74 -2.26 0.01
C TYR A 92 2.93 -3.09 -0.99
N SER A 93 1.61 -2.93 -0.97
CA SER A 93 0.71 -3.46 -1.99
C SER A 93 -0.51 -2.54 -2.20
N ASN A 94 -1.15 -2.65 -3.36
CA ASN A 94 -2.45 -2.02 -3.65
C ASN A 94 -3.63 -2.97 -3.47
N GLU A 95 -3.34 -4.23 -3.13
CA GLU A 95 -4.36 -5.25 -2.88
C GLU A 95 -4.93 -5.03 -1.49
N LEU A 96 -6.26 -5.02 -1.41
CA LEU A 96 -6.97 -5.02 -0.14
C LEU A 96 -6.60 -6.29 0.63
N PRO A 97 -6.54 -6.21 1.97
CA PRO A 97 -6.40 -7.40 2.79
C PRO A 97 -7.54 -8.33 2.41
N HIS A 98 -7.22 -9.55 2.01
CA HIS A 98 -8.25 -10.54 1.75
C HIS A 98 -8.96 -10.81 3.09
N ASP A 99 -10.22 -10.39 3.16
CA ASP A 99 -11.15 -10.87 4.17
C ASP A 99 -11.16 -12.40 4.02
N GLY A 100 -10.58 -13.10 4.98
CA GLY A 100 -10.22 -14.50 4.83
C GLY A 100 -11.39 -15.38 4.41
N GLU A 101 -11.48 -15.71 3.12
CA GLU A 101 -11.76 -17.08 2.75
C GLU A 101 -10.46 -17.86 2.97
N HIS A 102 -10.36 -18.45 4.17
CA HIS A 102 -9.60 -19.67 4.37
C HIS A 102 -10.15 -20.76 3.41
N SER A 103 -9.87 -20.63 2.13
CA SER A 103 -9.74 -21.80 1.27
C SER A 103 -8.32 -22.29 1.49
N GLY A 104 -8.21 -23.38 2.25
CA GLY A 104 -6.93 -24.04 2.44
C GLY A 104 -6.40 -24.51 1.10
N SER A 105 -5.37 -23.86 0.60
CA SER A 105 -4.38 -24.50 -0.25
C SER A 105 -3.00 -24.11 0.27
N ASN A 106 -2.37 -25.05 0.94
CA ASN A 106 -0.93 -25.05 1.17
C ASN A 106 -0.22 -25.01 -0.20
N ASP A 107 0.01 -23.82 -0.75
CA ASP A 107 1.06 -23.62 -1.75
C ASP A 107 2.16 -22.80 -1.09
N LEU A 108 3.00 -23.55 -0.41
CA LEU A 108 4.24 -23.12 0.19
C LEU A 108 5.33 -23.21 -0.89
N ASP A 109 5.19 -22.43 -1.98
CA ASP A 109 6.24 -22.26 -2.98
C ASP A 109 7.07 -21.03 -2.62
N ILE A 110 8.04 -21.26 -1.74
CA ILE A 110 9.14 -20.34 -1.43
C ILE A 110 10.25 -20.63 -2.44
N TRP A 111 10.57 -19.65 -3.30
CA TRP A 111 11.85 -19.56 -4.03
C TRP A 111 12.75 -18.50 -3.36
#